data_AF-A0A5D4H0U7-F1
#
_entry.id   AF-A0A5D4H0U7-F1
#
_cell.length_a   1.000
_cell.length_b   1.000
_cell.length_c   1.000
_cell.angle_alpha   90.00
_cell.angle_beta   90.00
_cell.angle_gamma   90.00
#
_symmetry.space_group_name_H-M   'P 1'
#
loop_
_entity.id
_entity.type
_entity.pdbx_description
1 polymer ?
#
loop_
_entity_poly.entity_id
_entity_poly.type
_entity_poly.pdbx_seq_one_letter_code
_entity_poly.pdbx_strand_id
1 'polypeptide(L)'
;MTETAPPHEILHPAGWKKASGYANGVASEGRTVWVGGQIGWNGQQVFEASDLAGQTRQALENIVAVLAEAGGRPEHVVRLTWYVVDKRDYLANLKGIGEAYRAVMGRHFPAMTMVQVVALIEDEAKVEIEATAVLP
;
A
#
# COMPACT_ATOMS: atom_id res chain seq x y z
N MET A 1 24.18 12.54 -2.64
CA MET A 1 22.84 12.43 -3.25
C MET A 1 21.93 13.31 -2.42
N THR A 2 21.43 14.39 -2.98
CA THR A 2 20.54 15.33 -2.28
C THR A 2 19.24 14.60 -1.96
N GLU A 3 18.93 14.49 -0.67
CA GLU A 3 17.64 13.98 -0.20
C GLU A 3 16.57 14.98 -0.66
N THR A 4 15.91 14.66 -1.78
CA THR A 4 14.75 15.41 -2.26
C THR A 4 13.67 15.31 -1.19
N ALA A 5 13.14 16.46 -0.78
CA ALA A 5 12.03 16.53 0.15
C ALA A 5 10.90 15.59 -0.31
N PRO A 6 10.18 14.94 0.63
CA PRO A 6 9.05 14.09 0.28
C PRO A 6 8.04 14.89 -0.57
N PRO A 7 7.42 14.27 -1.60
CA PRO A 7 6.57 14.99 -2.55
C PRO A 7 5.28 15.53 -1.93
N HIS A 8 4.91 15.04 -0.73
CA HIS A 8 3.65 15.33 -0.05
C HIS A 8 3.91 15.71 1.42
N GLU A 9 3.06 16.57 1.98
CA GLU A 9 3.14 16.98 3.38
C GLU A 9 2.46 15.95 4.28
N ILE A 10 3.17 15.47 5.30
CA ILE A 10 2.60 14.59 6.33
C ILE A 10 1.95 15.43 7.41
N LEU A 11 0.64 15.27 7.57
CA LEU A 11 -0.15 15.94 8.58
C LEU A 11 -0.15 15.11 9.88
N HIS A 12 0.47 15.64 10.93
CA HIS A 12 0.51 15.02 12.24
C HIS A 12 0.23 16.05 13.34
N PRO A 13 -0.92 15.98 14.03
CA PRO A 13 -1.25 16.95 15.08
C PRO A 13 -0.24 16.97 16.23
N ALA A 14 0.01 18.16 16.76
CA ALA A 14 0.87 18.33 17.93
C ALA A 14 0.30 17.55 19.15
N GLY A 15 1.18 16.88 19.89
CA GLY A 15 0.82 16.12 21.08
C GLY A 15 0.32 14.68 20.82
N TRP A 16 0.13 14.27 19.56
CA TRP A 16 -0.22 12.89 19.25
C TRP A 16 1.02 11.99 19.28
N LYS A 17 0.85 10.73 19.73
CA LYS A 17 1.88 9.69 19.60
C LYS A 17 2.25 9.52 18.12
N LYS A 18 3.53 9.31 17.83
CA LYS A 18 4.02 9.10 16.46
C LYS A 18 3.29 7.92 15.80
N ALA A 19 2.74 8.14 14.61
CA ALA A 19 2.17 7.09 13.79
C ALA A 19 3.28 6.11 13.32
N SER A 20 2.96 4.82 13.25
CA SER A 20 3.91 3.76 12.89
C SER A 20 3.34 2.92 11.77
N GLY A 21 3.96 2.98 10.60
CA GLY A 21 3.53 2.24 9.40
C GLY A 21 2.43 2.94 8.58
N TYR A 22 2.04 4.16 8.93
CA TYR A 22 1.07 4.99 8.23
C TYR A 22 1.24 6.47 8.61
N ALA A 23 0.60 7.37 7.87
CA ALA A 23 0.41 8.78 8.22
C ALA A 23 -1.03 9.04 8.70
N ASN A 24 -1.21 9.91 9.71
CA ASN A 24 -2.54 10.32 10.17
C ASN A 24 -3.28 11.17 9.11
N GLY A 25 -2.54 11.91 8.29
CA GLY A 25 -3.06 12.63 7.12
C GLY A 25 -1.93 12.98 6.15
N VAL A 26 -2.30 13.27 4.91
CA VAL A 26 -1.39 13.69 3.84
C VAL A 26 -2.05 14.85 3.09
N ALA A 27 -1.32 15.95 2.90
CA ALA A 27 -1.70 17.02 1.97
C ALA A 27 -0.82 16.94 0.72
N SER A 28 -1.42 17.13 -0.46
CA SER A 28 -0.79 16.91 -1.76
C SER A 28 -1.42 17.79 -2.84
N GLU A 29 -0.62 18.18 -3.83
CA GLU A 29 -1.05 18.93 -5.02
C GLU A 29 -0.51 18.25 -6.28
N GLY A 30 -1.26 18.28 -7.38
CA GLY A 30 -0.82 17.72 -8.68
C GLY A 30 -1.87 16.85 -9.39
N ARG A 31 -1.41 15.94 -10.26
CA ARG A 31 -2.29 15.04 -11.03
C ARG A 31 -2.65 13.80 -10.19
N THR A 32 -3.95 13.58 -9.96
CA THR A 32 -4.44 12.40 -9.24
C THR A 32 -4.50 11.16 -10.13
N VAL A 33 -4.02 10.03 -9.62
CA VAL A 33 -4.16 8.69 -10.21
C VAL A 33 -4.90 7.81 -9.22
N TRP A 34 -5.98 7.19 -9.69
CA TRP A 34 -6.81 6.25 -8.93
C TRP A 34 -6.49 4.83 -9.40
N VAL A 35 -5.97 4.00 -8.52
CA VAL A 35 -5.62 2.61 -8.82
C VAL A 35 -6.69 1.71 -8.20
N GLY A 36 -7.36 0.91 -9.03
CA GLY A 36 -8.30 -0.10 -8.54
C GLY A 36 -7.62 -1.12 -7.63
N GLY A 37 -8.42 -1.80 -6.79
CA GLY A 37 -7.92 -2.80 -5.85
C GLY A 37 -7.04 -3.84 -6.52
N GLN A 38 -5.82 -4.02 -5.99
CA GLN A 38 -4.88 -5.04 -6.42
C GLN A 38 -4.84 -6.18 -5.40
N ILE A 39 -5.05 -7.40 -5.87
CA ILE A 39 -4.84 -8.64 -5.12
C ILE A 39 -3.46 -9.25 -5.46
N GLY A 40 -3.06 -10.26 -4.71
CA GLY A 40 -1.71 -10.85 -4.75
C GLY A 40 -1.38 -11.77 -5.93
N TRP A 41 -2.02 -11.60 -7.09
CA TRP A 41 -1.70 -12.34 -8.31
C TRP A 41 -0.73 -11.57 -9.22
N ASN A 42 -0.05 -12.26 -10.14
CA ASN A 42 0.81 -11.62 -11.12
C ASN A 42 0.00 -11.06 -12.32
N GLY A 43 0.68 -10.47 -13.32
CA GLY A 43 0.05 -9.93 -14.53
C GLY A 43 -0.62 -10.98 -15.44
N GLN A 44 -0.48 -12.27 -15.13
CA GLN A 44 -1.15 -13.40 -15.80
C GLN A 44 -2.27 -13.99 -14.92
N GLN A 45 -2.66 -13.30 -13.85
CA GLN A 45 -3.71 -13.71 -12.92
C GLN A 45 -3.38 -15.00 -12.16
N VAL A 46 -2.09 -15.25 -11.88
CA VAL A 46 -1.63 -16.41 -11.11
C VAL A 46 -1.16 -15.99 -9.73
N PHE A 47 -1.61 -16.69 -8.69
CA PHE A 47 -1.11 -16.54 -7.32
C PHE A 47 0.22 -17.29 -7.14
N GLU A 48 1.33 -16.57 -7.27
CA GLU A 48 2.69 -17.11 -7.04
C GLU A 48 2.97 -17.37 -5.56
N ALA A 49 2.22 -16.73 -4.67
CA ALA A 49 2.34 -16.86 -3.23
C ALA A 49 1.00 -17.25 -2.60
N SER A 50 1.05 -18.22 -1.69
CA SER A 50 -0.10 -18.65 -0.90
C SER A 50 -0.17 -18.01 0.48
N ASP A 51 0.88 -17.32 0.92
CA ASP A 51 0.91 -16.61 2.22
C ASP A 51 0.60 -15.11 2.07
N LEU A 52 0.13 -14.50 3.16
CA LEU A 52 -0.32 -13.11 3.19
C LEU A 52 0.81 -12.10 2.87
N ALA A 53 2.05 -12.39 3.27
CA ALA A 53 3.17 -11.48 3.04
C ALA A 53 3.57 -11.46 1.56
N GLY A 54 3.63 -12.64 0.92
CA GLY A 54 3.87 -12.77 -0.52
C GLY A 54 2.77 -12.13 -1.35
N GLN A 55 1.49 -12.36 -1.00
CA GLN A 55 0.37 -11.71 -1.69
C GLN A 55 0.37 -10.19 -1.49
N THR A 56 0.75 -9.71 -0.31
CA THR A 56 0.92 -8.26 -0.06
C THR A 56 2.02 -7.67 -0.94
N ARG A 57 3.17 -8.35 -1.04
CA ARG A 57 4.28 -7.93 -1.91
C ARG A 57 3.80 -7.78 -3.34
N GLN A 58 3.14 -8.80 -3.88
CA GLN A 58 2.65 -8.82 -5.25
C GLN A 58 1.58 -7.74 -5.50
N ALA A 59 0.62 -7.56 -4.58
CA ALA A 59 -0.39 -6.51 -4.69
C ALA A 59 0.23 -5.11 -4.75
N LEU A 60 1.25 -4.84 -3.93
CA LEU A 60 1.98 -3.57 -3.97
C LEU A 60 2.80 -3.41 -5.26
N GLU A 61 3.42 -4.48 -5.77
CA GLU A 61 4.12 -4.44 -7.06
C GLU A 61 3.17 -4.11 -8.21
N ASN A 62 1.96 -4.68 -8.19
CA ASN A 62 0.92 -4.37 -9.17
C ASN A 62 0.51 -2.90 -9.08
N ILE A 63 0.34 -2.34 -7.88
CA ILE A 63 0.05 -0.90 -7.69
C ILE A 63 1.17 -0.06 -8.33
N VAL A 64 2.43 -0.37 -8.05
CA VAL A 64 3.57 0.39 -8.58
C VAL A 64 3.65 0.26 -10.10
N ALA A 65 3.38 -0.92 -10.66
CA ALA A 65 3.35 -1.13 -12.11
C ALA A 65 2.25 -0.30 -12.77
N VAL A 66 1.03 -0.26 -12.22
CA VAL A 66 -0.05 0.60 -12.74
C VAL A 66 0.31 2.08 -12.64
N LEU A 67 0.91 2.51 -11.53
CA LEU A 67 1.34 3.90 -11.36
C LEU A 67 2.43 4.30 -12.37
N ALA A 68 3.33 3.37 -12.73
CA ALA A 68 4.42 3.64 -13.67
C ALA A 68 3.91 4.06 -15.06
N GLU A 69 2.73 3.58 -15.50
CA GLU A 69 2.09 4.01 -16.75
C GLU A 69 1.75 5.51 -16.78
N ALA A 70 1.60 6.13 -15.61
CA ALA A 70 1.39 7.57 -15.47
C ALA A 70 2.69 8.35 -15.15
N GLY A 71 3.85 7.68 -15.09
CA GLY A 71 5.09 8.24 -14.57
C GLY A 71 5.16 8.28 -13.03
N GLY A 72 4.28 7.53 -12.37
CA GLY A 72 4.19 7.43 -10.92
C GLY A 72 5.29 6.56 -10.30
N ARG A 73 5.54 6.77 -9.00
CA ARG A 73 6.51 6.02 -8.18
C ARG A 73 5.90 5.80 -6.78
N PRO A 74 6.44 4.88 -5.97
CA PRO A 74 5.86 4.57 -4.65
C PRO A 74 5.64 5.79 -3.76
N GLU A 75 6.57 6.75 -3.75
CA GLU A 75 6.48 7.97 -2.94
C GLU A 75 5.34 8.92 -3.34
N HIS A 76 4.75 8.73 -4.53
CA HIS A 76 3.60 9.51 -4.98
C HIS A 76 2.27 9.01 -4.41
N VAL A 77 2.23 7.82 -3.80
CA VAL A 77 1.02 7.28 -3.17
C VAL A 77 0.66 8.15 -1.97
N VAL A 78 -0.57 8.65 -1.90
CA VAL A 78 -1.05 9.48 -0.78
C VAL A 78 -2.02 8.73 0.13
N ARG A 79 -2.66 7.67 -0.38
CA ARG A 79 -3.59 6.84 0.37
C ARG A 79 -3.49 5.37 -0.03
N LEU A 80 -3.57 4.48 0.95
CA LEU A 80 -3.83 3.06 0.75
C LEU A 80 -5.06 2.61 1.57
N THR A 81 -5.90 1.78 0.97
CA THR A 81 -6.99 1.08 1.68
C THR A 81 -6.77 -0.41 1.55
N TRP A 82 -6.62 -1.11 2.67
CA TRP A 82 -6.32 -2.53 2.73
C TRP A 82 -7.56 -3.28 3.22
N TYR A 83 -7.93 -4.30 2.47
CA TYR A 83 -8.95 -5.27 2.84
C TYR A 83 -8.27 -6.61 3.06
N VAL A 84 -8.36 -7.15 4.27
CA VAL A 84 -7.79 -8.47 4.62
C VAL A 84 -8.89 -9.44 5.04
N VAL A 85 -8.75 -10.71 4.71
CA VAL A 85 -9.78 -11.72 5.06
C VAL A 85 -9.63 -12.19 6.52
N ASP A 86 -8.39 -12.29 7.02
CA ASP A 86 -8.12 -12.71 8.40
C ASP A 86 -7.17 -11.74 9.12
N LYS A 87 -7.71 -10.98 10.09
CA LYS A 87 -6.92 -10.07 10.94
C LYS A 87 -5.93 -10.82 11.84
N ARG A 88 -6.24 -12.05 12.28
CA ARG A 88 -5.34 -12.84 13.13
C ARG A 88 -4.10 -13.25 12.34
N ASP A 89 -4.28 -13.69 11.11
CA ASP A 89 -3.18 -14.00 10.19
C ASP A 89 -2.33 -12.76 9.92
N TYR A 90 -2.96 -11.60 9.67
CA TYR A 90 -2.26 -10.32 9.54
C TYR A 90 -1.40 -9.97 10.78
N LEU A 91 -1.98 -10.05 11.97
CA LEU A 91 -1.27 -9.72 13.21
C LEU A 91 -0.14 -10.71 13.54
N ALA A 92 -0.27 -11.97 13.15
CA ALA A 92 0.76 -12.98 13.31
C ALA A 92 1.96 -12.75 12.36
N ASN A 93 1.74 -12.09 11.22
CA ASN A 93 2.71 -11.95 10.13
C ASN A 93 3.25 -10.52 9.93
N LEU A 94 3.08 -9.62 10.91
CA LEU A 94 3.50 -8.21 10.80
C LEU A 94 4.94 -8.00 10.33
N LYS A 95 5.87 -8.87 10.75
CA LYS A 95 7.28 -8.77 10.34
C LYS A 95 7.44 -9.03 8.83
N GLY A 96 6.88 -10.14 8.34
CA GLY A 96 6.96 -10.51 6.92
C GLY A 96 6.23 -9.50 6.03
N ILE A 97 5.07 -9.03 6.46
CA ILE A 97 4.30 -7.97 5.77
C ILE A 97 5.10 -6.66 5.74
N GLY A 98 5.73 -6.27 6.85
CA GLY A 98 6.56 -5.07 6.91
C GLY A 98 7.85 -5.16 6.08
N GLU A 99 8.39 -6.35 5.86
CA GLU A 99 9.51 -6.61 4.94
C GLU A 99 9.04 -6.54 3.48
N ALA A 100 7.94 -7.21 3.14
CA ALA A 100 7.29 -7.13 1.83
C ALA A 100 6.95 -5.69 1.45
N TYR A 101 6.34 -4.93 2.37
CA TYR A 101 6.00 -3.54 2.17
C TYR A 101 7.24 -2.70 1.85
N ARG A 102 8.29 -2.78 2.69
CA ARG A 102 9.50 -1.98 2.52
C ARG A 102 10.30 -2.35 1.26
N ALA A 103 10.19 -3.59 0.80
CA ALA A 103 10.82 -4.03 -0.44
C ALA A 103 10.23 -3.31 -1.68
N VAL A 104 8.95 -2.91 -1.63
CA VAL A 104 8.25 -2.29 -2.75
C VAL A 104 8.06 -0.79 -2.56
N MET A 105 7.58 -0.38 -1.38
CA MET A 105 7.23 1.00 -1.04
C MET A 105 8.37 1.79 -0.38
N GLY A 106 9.48 1.13 -0.05
CA GLY A 106 10.58 1.74 0.69
C GLY A 106 10.15 2.19 2.08
N ARG A 107 10.55 3.40 2.49
CA ARG A 107 10.20 4.02 3.78
C ARG A 107 9.09 5.06 3.66
N HIS A 108 8.33 5.00 2.58
CA HIS A 108 7.17 5.86 2.36
C HIS A 108 5.93 5.25 3.01
N PHE A 109 5.21 6.02 3.83
CA PHE A 109 4.02 5.55 4.55
C PHE A 109 2.89 6.57 4.37
N PRO A 110 1.95 6.33 3.43
CA PRO A 110 0.84 7.24 3.14
C PRO A 110 -0.23 7.19 4.24
N ALA A 111 -1.28 7.99 4.07
CA ALA A 111 -2.50 7.77 4.84
C ALA A 111 -3.01 6.34 4.57
N MET A 112 -3.42 5.62 5.61
CA MET A 112 -3.77 4.22 5.47
C MET A 112 -5.00 3.85 6.30
N THR A 113 -5.91 3.12 5.67
CA THR A 113 -6.98 2.38 6.33
C THR A 113 -6.75 0.89 6.10
N MET A 114 -6.99 0.08 7.12
CA MET A 114 -6.99 -1.38 6.98
C MET A 114 -8.15 -1.96 7.76
N VAL A 115 -8.94 -2.80 7.08
CA VAL A 115 -10.13 -3.44 7.65
C VAL A 115 -10.14 -4.93 7.33
N GLN A 116 -10.73 -5.72 8.24
CA GLN A 116 -11.06 -7.09 7.92
C GLN A 116 -12.40 -7.13 7.18
N VAL A 117 -12.47 -7.89 6.08
CA VAL A 117 -13.70 -8.15 5.32
C VAL A 117 -14.08 -9.63 5.43
N VAL A 118 -15.34 -9.94 5.10
CA VAL A 118 -15.84 -11.33 5.14
C VAL A 118 -15.25 -12.16 4.00
N ALA A 119 -15.07 -11.58 2.83
CA ALA A 119 -14.51 -12.23 1.65
C ALA A 119 -14.00 -11.18 0.64
N LEU A 120 -13.15 -11.63 -0.28
CA LEU A 120 -12.77 -10.93 -1.51
C LEU A 120 -13.41 -11.67 -2.70
N ILE A 121 -13.31 -11.10 -3.92
CA ILE A 121 -13.93 -11.71 -5.11
C ILE A 121 -13.24 -13.03 -5.48
N GLU A 122 -11.92 -13.10 -5.38
CA GLU A 122 -11.15 -14.32 -5.62
C GLU A 122 -10.90 -15.06 -4.30
N ASP A 123 -11.32 -16.33 -4.22
CA ASP A 123 -11.26 -17.13 -2.99
C ASP A 123 -9.82 -17.34 -2.48
N GLU A 124 -8.83 -17.35 -3.38
CA GLU A 124 -7.41 -17.49 -3.04
C GLU A 124 -6.79 -16.18 -2.52
N ALA A 125 -7.46 -15.04 -2.70
CA ALA A 125 -6.96 -13.74 -2.27
C ALA A 125 -7.11 -13.58 -0.74
N LYS A 126 -6.00 -13.24 -0.09
CA LYS A 126 -5.94 -12.93 1.35
C LYS A 126 -5.96 -11.43 1.63
N VAL A 127 -5.59 -10.63 0.64
CA VAL A 127 -5.48 -9.18 0.70
C VAL A 127 -5.85 -8.53 -0.63
N GLU A 128 -6.55 -7.41 -0.56
CA GLU A 128 -6.76 -6.48 -1.67
C GLU A 128 -6.37 -5.07 -1.21
N ILE A 129 -5.63 -4.34 -2.05
CA ILE A 129 -5.11 -3.01 -1.74
C ILE A 129 -5.54 -2.02 -2.83
N GLU A 130 -6.33 -1.02 -2.45
CA GLU A 130 -6.63 0.15 -3.30
C GLU A 130 -5.59 1.25 -3.03
N ALA A 131 -5.17 1.97 -4.07
CA ALA A 131 -4.26 3.10 -3.93
C ALA A 131 -4.76 4.37 -4.62
N THR A 132 -4.48 5.51 -3.98
CA THR A 132 -4.57 6.83 -4.61
C THR A 132 -3.20 7.46 -4.58
N ALA A 133 -2.75 7.99 -5.72
CA ALA A 133 -1.50 8.71 -5.86
C ALA A 133 -1.70 10.10 -6.43
N VAL A 134 -0.79 11.01 -6.11
CA VAL A 134 -0.74 12.36 -6.68
C VAL A 134 0.67 12.58 -7.21
N LEU A 135 0.77 12.87 -8.51
CA LEU A 135 2.02 13.11 -9.22
C LEU A 135 2.26 14.62 -9.35
N PRO A 136 3.52 15.08 -9.34
CA PRO A 136 3.87 16.49 -9.50
C PRO A 136 3.47 17.05 -10.87
#